data_AF-A0A960PJN1-F1
#
_entry.id   AF-A0A960PJN1-F1
#
_cell.length_a   1.000
_cell.length_b   1.000
_cell.length_c   1.000
_cell.angle_alpha   90.00
_cell.angle_beta   90.00
_cell.angle_gamma   90.00
#
_symmetry.space_group_name_H-M   'P 1'
#
loop_
_entity.id
_entity.type
_entity.pdbx_description
1 polymer ?
#
loop_
_entity_poly.entity_id
_entity_poly.type
_entity_poly.pdbx_seq_one_letter_code
_entity_poly.pdbx_strand_id
1 'polypeptide(L)'
;SQTRVIEAAGDARGAAIGLTPVVSGFPEDISLAHLLAVLCSPVATLQVARTMAGSGMGRSGVRVSAKALADLDLPVEQAPWDEAASLLSATCDLGSGPTVATLHAVHELMVAAAAVDDPVGVLAWFEAATA
;
A
#
# COMPACT_ATOMS: atom_id res chain seq x y z
N SER A 1 -6.51 -15.10 9.44
CA SER A 1 -7.32 -14.41 8.42
C SER A 1 -6.44 -14.14 7.22
N GLN A 2 -6.97 -14.22 6.00
CA GLN A 2 -6.27 -13.79 4.79
C GLN A 2 -6.88 -12.44 4.39
N THR A 3 -6.07 -11.42 4.18
CA THR A 3 -6.55 -10.08 3.79
C THR A 3 -6.75 -10.02 2.28
N ARG A 4 -7.69 -9.17 1.85
CA ARG A 4 -7.92 -8.86 0.42
C ARG A 4 -7.02 -7.71 -0.05
N VAL A 5 -6.57 -6.89 0.89
CA VAL A 5 -5.74 -5.70 0.66
C VAL A 5 -4.52 -5.72 1.58
N ILE A 6 -3.52 -4.93 1.23
CA ILE A 6 -2.35 -4.66 2.07
C ILE A 6 -2.77 -3.62 3.10
N GLU A 7 -2.62 -3.94 4.38
CA GLU A 7 -2.74 -2.98 5.47
C GLU A 7 -1.32 -2.67 5.95
N ALA A 8 -0.96 -1.38 5.94
CA ALA A 8 0.37 -0.93 6.32
C ALA A 8 0.27 0.15 7.39
N ALA A 9 1.22 0.13 8.33
CA ALA A 9 1.34 1.13 9.38
C ALA A 9 2.81 1.56 9.47
N GLY A 10 3.04 2.86 9.51
CA GLY A 10 4.37 3.41 9.78
C GLY A 10 4.66 3.40 11.27
N ASP A 11 5.88 2.99 11.65
CA ASP A 11 6.41 3.10 13.01
C ASP A 11 7.64 4.01 13.00
N ALA A 12 7.42 5.32 13.00
CA ALA A 12 8.51 6.29 12.91
C ALA A 12 9.40 6.32 14.17
N ARG A 13 8.93 5.79 15.31
CA ARG A 13 9.63 5.82 16.60
C ARG A 13 10.20 4.47 17.03
N GLY A 14 9.93 3.40 16.27
CA GLY A 14 10.33 2.04 16.65
C GLY A 14 9.62 1.54 17.91
N ALA A 15 8.37 1.96 18.14
CA ALA A 15 7.62 1.65 19.35
C ALA A 15 6.70 0.42 19.22
N ALA A 16 6.52 -0.14 18.02
CA ALA A 16 5.69 -1.32 17.79
C ALA A 16 6.49 -2.62 17.85
N ILE A 17 5.82 -3.67 18.34
CA ILE A 17 6.30 -5.05 18.28
C ILE A 17 5.35 -5.82 17.36
N GLY A 18 5.88 -6.39 16.28
CA GLY A 18 5.11 -7.21 15.35
C GLY A 18 4.60 -8.49 16.01
N LEU A 19 3.28 -8.67 16.06
CA LEU A 19 2.64 -9.92 16.51
C LEU A 19 2.25 -10.75 15.30
N THR A 20 2.70 -12.00 15.23
CA THR A 20 2.56 -12.85 14.03
C THR A 20 1.07 -13.10 13.69
N PRO A 21 0.70 -13.04 12.38
CA PRO A 21 1.56 -12.86 11.21
C PRO A 21 1.71 -11.38 10.80
N VAL A 22 2.93 -10.83 10.89
CA VAL A 22 3.30 -9.48 10.43
C VAL A 22 4.60 -9.58 9.64
N VAL A 23 4.71 -8.82 8.54
CA VAL A 23 5.98 -8.54 7.86
C VAL A 23 6.45 -7.17 8.34
N SER A 24 7.64 -7.12 8.93
CA SER A 24 8.29 -5.86 9.34
C SER A 24 9.59 -5.67 8.57
N GLY A 25 9.98 -4.41 8.39
CA GLY A 25 11.19 -4.03 7.69
C GLY A 25 11.47 -2.54 7.85
N PHE A 26 12.65 -2.13 7.37
CA PHE A 26 13.08 -0.74 7.36
C PHE A 26 13.39 -0.36 5.92
N PRO A 27 12.93 0.81 5.42
CA PRO A 27 13.35 1.26 4.11
C PRO A 27 14.80 1.76 4.19
N GLU A 28 15.61 1.42 3.17
CA GLU A 28 17.01 1.86 3.06
C GLU A 28 17.13 3.11 2.18
N ASP A 29 16.54 3.07 0.97
CA ASP A 29 16.75 4.10 -0.06
C ASP A 29 15.58 5.09 -0.22
N ILE A 30 14.49 4.87 0.50
CA ILE A 30 13.28 5.73 0.47
C ILE A 30 12.84 6.08 1.89
N SER A 31 12.07 7.15 2.04
CA SER A 31 11.53 7.48 3.36
C SER A 31 10.41 6.51 3.77
N LEU A 32 10.17 6.39 5.08
CA LEU A 32 9.05 5.62 5.62
C LEU A 32 7.70 6.02 5.01
N ALA A 33 7.49 7.32 4.80
CA ALA A 33 6.25 7.84 4.22
C ALA A 33 6.08 7.46 2.75
N HIS A 34 7.17 7.45 1.97
CA HIS A 34 7.15 6.98 0.58
C HIS A 34 6.84 5.50 0.48
N LEU A 35 7.45 4.67 1.36
CA LEU A 35 7.13 3.25 1.44
C LEU A 35 5.67 3.03 1.86
N LEU A 36 5.17 3.78 2.84
CA LEU A 36 3.78 3.70 3.28
C LEU A 36 2.82 4.04 2.14
N ALA A 37 3.14 5.05 1.33
CA ALA A 37 2.36 5.41 0.15
C ALA A 37 2.29 4.26 -0.88
N VAL A 38 3.43 3.59 -1.14
CA VAL A 38 3.46 2.39 -2.00
C VAL A 38 2.60 1.27 -1.44
N LEU A 39 2.72 0.96 -0.15
CA LEU A 39 1.96 -0.14 0.47
C LEU A 39 0.45 0.14 0.56
N CYS A 40 0.04 1.41 0.65
CA CYS A 40 -1.35 1.84 0.58
C CYS A 40 -1.88 2.02 -0.85
N SER A 41 -1.05 1.78 -1.89
CA SER A 41 -1.43 2.04 -3.27
C SER A 41 -2.40 0.99 -3.84
N PRO A 42 -3.42 1.41 -4.60
CA PRO A 42 -4.23 0.51 -5.44
C PRO A 42 -3.38 -0.33 -6.38
N VAL A 43 -2.33 0.26 -6.96
CA VAL A 43 -1.45 -0.38 -7.95
C VAL A 43 -0.62 -1.48 -7.30
N ALA A 44 -0.06 -1.23 -6.11
CA ALA A 44 0.68 -2.26 -5.37
C ALA A 44 -0.23 -3.42 -4.95
N THR A 45 -1.46 -3.12 -4.51
CA THR A 45 -2.46 -4.15 -4.21
C THR A 45 -2.77 -4.99 -5.45
N LEU A 46 -2.92 -4.36 -6.62
CA LEU A 46 -3.14 -5.06 -7.88
C LEU A 46 -1.93 -5.94 -8.28
N GLN A 47 -0.69 -5.46 -8.14
CA GLN A 47 0.52 -6.24 -8.40
C GLN A 47 0.61 -7.50 -7.52
N VAL A 48 0.36 -7.34 -6.22
CA VAL A 48 0.33 -8.47 -5.29
C VAL A 48 -0.81 -9.42 -5.62
N ALA A 49 -2.01 -8.90 -5.91
CA ALA A 49 -3.16 -9.72 -6.31
C ALA A 49 -2.90 -10.51 -7.59
N ARG A 50 -2.23 -9.93 -8.60
CA ARG A 50 -1.85 -10.61 -9.85
C ARG A 50 -0.81 -11.71 -9.61
N THR A 51 0.21 -11.43 -8.81
CA THR A 51 1.30 -12.37 -8.51
C THR A 51 0.80 -13.55 -7.66
N MET A 52 -0.18 -13.29 -6.79
CA MET A 52 -0.69 -14.26 -5.83
C MET A 52 -2.04 -14.86 -6.22
N ALA A 53 -2.59 -14.52 -7.39
CA ALA A 53 -3.81 -15.12 -7.92
C ALA A 53 -3.65 -16.65 -7.98
N GLY A 54 -4.46 -17.37 -7.20
CA GLY A 54 -4.41 -18.84 -7.11
C GLY A 54 -3.42 -19.42 -6.08
N SER A 55 -2.72 -18.60 -5.29
CA SER A 55 -1.77 -19.07 -4.25
C SER A 55 -2.39 -19.28 -2.85
N GLY A 56 -3.61 -18.76 -2.63
CA GLY A 56 -4.37 -18.94 -1.39
C GLY A 56 -5.19 -20.22 -1.40
N MET A 57 -5.28 -20.92 -0.26
CA MET A 57 -6.13 -22.11 -0.11
C MET A 57 -7.65 -21.81 -0.15
N GLY A 58 -8.05 -20.55 -0.31
CA GLY A 58 -9.44 -20.11 -0.44
C GLY A 58 -9.60 -19.05 -1.53
N ARG A 59 -10.81 -18.96 -2.12
CA ARG A 59 -11.13 -18.12 -3.30
C ARG A 59 -10.88 -16.62 -3.15
N SER A 60 -10.58 -16.12 -1.95
CA SER A 60 -10.59 -14.68 -1.62
C SER A 60 -9.39 -14.18 -0.82
N GLY A 61 -8.40 -15.02 -0.54
CA GLY A 61 -7.30 -14.63 0.36
C GLY A 61 -5.95 -14.55 -0.34
N VAL A 62 -5.26 -13.43 -0.12
CA VAL A 62 -3.90 -13.22 -0.62
C VAL A 62 -2.92 -13.47 0.52
N ARG A 63 -1.98 -14.41 0.35
CA ARG A 63 -0.86 -14.55 1.28
C ARG A 63 0.21 -13.54 0.89
N VAL A 64 0.20 -12.38 1.51
CA VAL A 64 1.28 -11.39 1.34
C VAL A 64 2.56 -11.96 1.96
N SER A 65 3.63 -12.06 1.16
CA SER A 65 4.95 -12.50 1.62
C SER A 65 5.93 -11.34 1.55
N ALA A 66 6.98 -11.36 2.37
CA ALA A 66 8.04 -10.34 2.32
C ALA A 66 8.68 -10.25 0.91
N LYS A 67 8.81 -11.39 0.22
CA LYS A 67 9.29 -11.42 -1.17
C LYS A 67 8.35 -10.67 -2.12
N ALA A 68 7.04 -10.91 -2.03
CA ALA A 68 6.07 -10.22 -2.88
C ALA A 68 6.06 -8.71 -2.64
N LEU A 69 6.32 -8.26 -1.40
CA LEU A 69 6.47 -6.84 -1.10
C LEU A 69 7.79 -6.25 -1.60
N ALA A 70 8.88 -7.02 -1.56
CA ALA A 70 10.18 -6.58 -2.06
C ALA A 70 10.24 -6.48 -3.59
N ASP A 71 9.38 -7.22 -4.30
CA ASP A 71 9.28 -7.21 -5.76
C ASP A 71 8.26 -6.16 -6.29
N LEU A 72 7.72 -5.28 -5.43
CA LEU A 72 6.82 -4.20 -5.84
C LEU A 72 7.55 -3.16 -6.70
N ASP A 73 6.92 -2.72 -7.78
CA ASP A 73 7.45 -1.60 -8.56
C ASP A 73 7.26 -0.29 -7.78
N LEU A 74 8.29 0.54 -7.77
CA LEU A 74 8.19 1.90 -7.25
C LEU A 74 7.52 2.82 -8.29
N PRO A 75 6.83 3.90 -7.85
CA PRO A 75 6.22 4.86 -8.75
C PRO A 75 7.23 5.52 -9.70
N VAL A 76 6.78 5.88 -10.90
CA VAL A 76 7.62 6.49 -11.94
C VAL A 76 7.55 8.02 -11.93
N GLU A 77 6.42 8.58 -11.51
CA GLU A 77 6.23 10.03 -11.37
C GLU A 77 6.46 10.45 -9.91
N GLN A 78 7.49 11.26 -9.69
CA GLN A 78 7.94 11.63 -8.34
C GLN A 78 6.97 12.60 -7.64
N ALA A 79 6.49 13.63 -8.35
CA ALA A 79 5.67 14.69 -7.73
C ALA A 79 4.39 14.18 -7.03
N PRO A 80 3.54 13.34 -7.67
CA PRO A 80 2.38 12.78 -6.98
C PRO A 80 2.77 11.80 -5.86
N TRP A 81 3.91 11.12 -5.98
CA TRP A 81 4.41 10.24 -4.92
C TRP A 81 4.83 11.04 -3.67
N ASP A 82 5.57 12.14 -3.87
CA ASP A 82 5.96 13.07 -2.80
C ASP A 82 4.73 13.63 -2.08
N GLU A 83 3.69 14.00 -2.83
CA GLU A 83 2.46 14.55 -2.28
C GLU A 83 1.70 13.51 -1.44
N ALA A 84 1.58 12.27 -1.93
CA ALA A 84 0.97 11.18 -1.18
C ALA A 84 1.75 10.87 0.12
N ALA A 85 3.08 10.83 0.04
CA ALA A 85 3.95 10.64 1.20
C ALA A 85 3.77 11.76 2.22
N SER A 86 3.68 13.01 1.78
CA SER A 86 3.42 14.16 2.65
C SER A 86 2.10 14.03 3.41
N LEU A 87 1.00 13.70 2.72
CA LEU A 87 -0.31 13.49 3.35
C LEU A 87 -0.28 12.41 4.44
N LEU A 88 0.39 11.29 4.16
CA LEU A 88 0.52 10.20 5.13
C LEU A 88 1.43 10.58 6.29
N SER A 89 2.54 11.27 6.05
CA SER A 89 3.45 11.71 7.12
C SER A 89 2.77 12.65 8.13
N ALA A 90 1.79 13.44 7.69
CA ALA A 90 1.04 14.36 8.52
C ALA A 90 -0.09 13.70 9.33
N THR A 91 -0.50 12.47 8.96
CA THR A 91 -1.73 11.85 9.47
C THR A 91 -1.55 10.43 10.02
N CYS A 92 -0.46 9.74 9.66
CA CYS A 92 -0.21 8.35 10.03
C CYS A 92 0.92 8.25 11.05
N ASP A 93 0.61 7.61 12.18
CA ASP A 93 1.55 7.17 13.20
C ASP A 93 0.95 5.95 13.92
N LEU A 94 1.70 5.31 14.81
CA LEU A 94 1.16 4.22 15.61
C LEU A 94 -0.07 4.67 16.42
N GLY A 95 -1.20 4.00 16.16
CA GLY A 95 -2.48 4.28 16.83
C GLY A 95 -3.32 5.39 16.22
N SER A 96 -2.82 6.07 15.18
CA SER A 96 -3.57 7.09 14.42
C SER A 96 -3.46 6.83 12.91
N GLY A 97 -4.59 6.72 12.24
CA GLY A 97 -4.66 6.54 10.80
C GLY A 97 -5.14 7.78 10.05
N PRO A 98 -5.00 7.77 8.71
CA PRO A 98 -5.53 8.84 7.88
C PRO A 98 -7.06 8.79 7.91
N THR A 99 -7.70 9.92 7.61
CA THR A 99 -9.15 9.92 7.36
C THR A 99 -9.45 9.17 6.06
N VAL A 100 -10.69 8.72 5.87
CA VAL A 100 -11.13 8.10 4.60
C VAL A 100 -10.89 9.04 3.42
N ALA A 101 -11.15 10.34 3.58
CA ALA A 101 -10.91 11.34 2.54
C ALA A 101 -9.42 11.49 2.20
N THR A 102 -8.55 11.49 3.22
CA THR A 102 -7.10 11.51 3.02
C THR A 102 -6.63 10.26 2.29
N LEU A 103 -7.15 9.09 2.66
CA LEU A 103 -6.79 7.83 2.03
C LEU A 103 -7.25 7.77 0.56
N HIS A 104 -8.44 8.28 0.25
CA HIS A 104 -8.92 8.38 -1.13
C HIS A 104 -8.03 9.29 -1.98
N ALA A 105 -7.63 10.45 -1.47
CA ALA A 105 -6.67 11.32 -2.16
C ALA A 105 -5.30 10.63 -2.37
N VAL A 106 -4.82 9.88 -1.38
CA VAL A 106 -3.60 9.07 -1.53
C VAL A 106 -3.74 8.03 -2.64
N HIS A 107 -4.90 7.36 -2.77
CA HIS A 107 -5.13 6.41 -3.85
C HIS A 107 -5.05 7.06 -5.23
N GLU A 108 -5.69 8.21 -5.42
CA GLU A 108 -5.66 8.97 -6.68
C GLU A 108 -4.22 9.38 -7.03
N LEU A 109 -3.49 9.94 -6.07
CA LEU A 109 -2.09 10.34 -6.23
C LEU A 109 -1.20 9.15 -6.58
N MET A 110 -1.36 8.00 -5.90
CA MET A 110 -0.54 6.83 -6.17
C MET A 110 -0.84 6.16 -7.51
N VAL A 111 -2.09 6.24 -8.01
CA VAL A 111 -2.43 5.82 -9.37
C VAL A 111 -1.81 6.75 -10.41
N ALA A 112 -1.85 8.07 -10.17
CA ALA A 112 -1.16 9.04 -11.01
C ALA A 112 0.37 8.82 -11.00
N ALA A 113 0.93 8.51 -9.83
CA ALA A 113 2.36 8.26 -9.63
C ALA A 113 2.87 7.03 -10.41
N ALA A 114 2.01 6.04 -10.60
CA ALA A 114 2.32 4.83 -11.35
C ALA A 114 2.23 5.01 -12.88
N ALA A 115 1.68 6.12 -13.37
CA ALA A 115 1.48 6.40 -14.80
C ALA A 115 0.82 5.23 -15.57
N VAL A 116 -0.21 4.61 -14.99
CA VAL A 116 -0.95 3.50 -15.61
C VAL A 116 -1.80 3.97 -16.79
N ASP A 117 -2.03 3.08 -17.75
CA ASP A 117 -2.82 3.39 -18.96
C ASP A 117 -4.30 3.70 -18.67
N ASP A 118 -4.90 3.04 -17.67
CA ASP A 118 -6.30 3.20 -17.28
C ASP A 118 -6.43 3.54 -15.77
N PRO A 119 -6.19 4.80 -15.39
CA PRO A 119 -6.23 5.22 -13.98
C PRO A 119 -7.64 5.08 -13.38
N VAL A 120 -8.68 5.34 -14.17
CA VAL A 120 -10.08 5.25 -13.71
C VAL A 120 -10.46 3.79 -13.44
N GLY A 121 -10.09 2.87 -14.33
CA GLY A 121 -10.35 1.44 -14.15
C GLY A 121 -9.65 0.86 -12.93
N VAL A 122 -8.41 1.27 -12.65
CA VAL A 122 -7.67 0.82 -11.46
C VAL A 122 -8.36 1.29 -10.18
N LEU A 123 -8.77 2.55 -10.10
CA LEU A 123 -9.48 3.09 -8.92
C LEU A 123 -10.83 2.38 -8.72
N ALA A 124 -11.63 2.25 -9.78
CA ALA A 124 -12.93 1.58 -9.71
C ALA A 124 -12.83 0.12 -9.26
N TRP A 125 -11.81 -0.61 -9.74
CA TRP A 125 -11.54 -1.97 -9.29
C TRP A 125 -11.18 -2.01 -7.80
N PHE A 126 -10.31 -1.12 -7.34
CA PHE A 126 -9.84 -1.09 -5.97
C PHE A 126 -10.97 -0.75 -5.00
N GLU A 127 -11.78 0.25 -5.32
CA GLU A 127 -12.97 0.61 -4.54
C GLU A 127 -13.91 -0.59 -4.38
N ALA A 128 -14.20 -1.31 -5.48
CA ALA A 128 -15.02 -2.51 -5.44
C ALA A 128 -14.39 -3.66 -4.63
N ALA A 129 -13.07 -3.75 -4.56
CA ALA A 129 -12.36 -4.75 -3.77
C ALA A 129 -12.32 -4.43 -2.26
N THR A 130 -12.39 -3.14 -1.91
CA THR A 130 -12.40 -2.63 -0.52
C THR A 130 -13.79 -2.48 0.10
N ALA A 131 -14.85 -2.54 -0.71
CA ALA A 131 -16.24 -2.64 -0.24
C ALA A 131 -16.53 -4.00 0.46
#